data_AF-A0A6S7GEY9-F1
#
_entry.id   AF-A0A6S7GEY9-F1
#
_cell.length_a   1.000
_cell.length_b   1.000
_cell.length_c   1.000
_cell.angle_alpha   90.00
_cell.angle_beta   90.00
_cell.angle_gamma   90.00
#
_symmetry.space_group_name_H-M   'P 1'
#
loop_
_entity.id
_entity.type
_entity.pdbx_description
1 polymer ?
#
loop_
_entity_poly.entity_id
_entity_poly.type
_entity_poly.pdbx_seq_one_letter_code
_entity_poly.pdbx_strand_id
1 'polypeptide(L)'
;MQTQKLDLENWVKIDRTYASQQREKERLLETKKDLVFVTNDDPSTVLAKHEFLELLCDYLPKRYPDKFEAREKGVYNKMLDEFVSSHPDESDDPLLKASRLTQEDWCIMEWKEEHQAYCLTAGAVFFPMTWALQQKFNLPMIGIHKPVTGFINHLVPKVYDLLKTMSSDAPVYRGNWNMSLDLDGVLDLHKPPSGHVERNEVNSF
;
A
#
# COMPACT_ATOMS: atom_id res chain seq x y z
N MET A 1 -13.08 -13.12 -10.42
CA MET A 1 -12.55 -12.25 -9.36
C MET A 1 -13.68 -12.01 -8.38
N GLN A 2 -13.56 -12.51 -7.15
CA GLN A 2 -14.56 -12.27 -6.11
C GLN A 2 -14.20 -10.98 -5.39
N THR A 3 -14.99 -9.92 -5.58
CA THR A 3 -14.84 -8.64 -4.87
C THR A 3 -16.02 -8.44 -3.94
N GLN A 4 -15.80 -7.67 -2.87
CA GLN A 4 -16.82 -7.25 -1.92
C GLN A 4 -16.76 -5.73 -1.78
N LYS A 5 -17.83 -5.10 -1.29
CA LYS A 5 -17.75 -3.69 -0.88
C LYS A 5 -16.80 -3.57 0.31
N LEU A 6 -15.90 -2.59 0.28
CA LEU A 6 -15.05 -2.29 1.42
C LEU A 6 -15.89 -1.65 2.54
N ASP A 7 -15.74 -2.17 3.74
CA ASP A 7 -16.31 -1.55 4.94
C ASP A 7 -15.45 -0.36 5.36
N LEU A 8 -15.90 0.86 5.02
CA LEU A 8 -15.23 2.11 5.33
C LEU A 8 -15.14 2.41 6.84
N GLU A 9 -15.92 1.74 7.68
CA GLU A 9 -15.76 1.86 9.13
C GLU A 9 -14.61 0.97 9.64
N ASN A 10 -14.21 -0.07 8.90
CA ASN A 10 -13.27 -1.09 9.37
C ASN A 10 -12.23 -1.52 8.32
N TRP A 11 -11.75 -0.60 7.48
CA TRP A 11 -10.84 -0.91 6.37
C TRP A 11 -9.35 -0.95 6.76
N VAL A 12 -8.92 -0.20 7.79
CA VAL A 12 -7.56 -0.31 8.36
C VAL A 12 -7.61 -1.15 9.62
N LYS A 13 -6.70 -2.12 9.76
CA LYS A 13 -6.62 -3.02 10.91
C LYS A 13 -5.39 -2.72 11.74
N ILE A 14 -5.60 -2.62 13.05
CA ILE A 14 -4.51 -2.46 14.02
C ILE A 14 -4.57 -3.61 15.01
N ASP A 15 -3.48 -4.35 15.13
CA ASP A 15 -3.34 -5.47 16.04
C ASP A 15 -2.18 -5.29 17.03
N ARG A 16 -1.96 -6.30 17.86
CA ARG A 16 -0.91 -6.30 18.90
C ARG A 16 0.52 -6.19 18.36
N THR A 17 0.74 -6.40 17.07
CA THR A 17 2.06 -6.35 16.44
C THR A 17 2.41 -4.96 15.90
N TYR A 18 1.47 -4.02 15.93
CA TYR A 18 1.62 -2.65 15.41
C TYR A 18 2.98 -2.02 15.74
N ALA A 19 3.32 -1.90 17.02
CA ALA A 19 4.56 -1.22 17.42
C ALA A 19 5.83 -1.93 16.92
N SER A 20 5.80 -3.26 16.82
CA SER A 20 6.96 -4.02 16.32
C SER A 20 7.09 -3.90 14.81
N GLN A 21 5.97 -3.89 14.08
CA GLN A 21 5.97 -3.68 12.64
C GLN A 21 6.38 -2.25 12.27
N GLN A 22 5.94 -1.23 13.03
CA GLN A 22 6.36 0.15 12.76
C GLN A 22 7.87 0.35 12.93
N ARG A 23 8.48 -0.26 13.96
CA ARG A 23 9.95 -0.26 14.11
C ARG A 23 10.66 -0.96 12.96
N GLU A 24 10.09 -2.05 12.44
CA GLU A 24 10.67 -2.73 11.28
C GLU A 24 10.51 -1.87 10.01
N LYS A 25 9.39 -1.18 9.83
CA LYS A 25 9.23 -0.20 8.74
C LYS A 25 10.27 0.91 8.83
N GLU A 26 10.49 1.48 10.01
CA GLU A 26 11.52 2.49 10.26
C GLU A 26 12.92 1.97 9.91
N ARG A 27 13.30 0.79 10.43
CA ARG A 27 14.57 0.13 10.09
C ARG A 27 14.73 -0.09 8.58
N LEU A 28 13.66 -0.46 7.88
CA LEU A 28 13.66 -0.65 6.43
C LEU A 28 13.77 0.67 5.67
N LEU A 29 13.16 1.76 6.14
CA LEU A 29 13.37 3.10 5.56
C LEU A 29 14.82 3.55 5.71
N GLU A 30 15.45 3.30 6.86
CA GLU A 30 16.84 3.67 7.09
C GLU A 30 17.83 2.84 6.25
N THR A 31 17.57 1.53 6.14
CA THR A 31 18.55 0.59 5.55
C THR A 31 18.29 0.22 4.10
N LYS A 32 17.05 0.38 3.62
CA LYS A 32 16.57 -0.14 2.34
C LYS A 32 15.51 0.76 1.68
N LYS A 33 15.57 2.09 1.90
CA LYS A 33 14.58 3.06 1.39
C LYS A 33 14.17 2.80 -0.06
N ASP A 34 15.16 2.64 -0.94
CA ASP A 34 14.93 2.48 -2.38
C ASP A 34 14.14 1.21 -2.73
N LEU A 35 14.18 0.17 -1.88
CA LEU A 35 13.46 -1.08 -2.09
C LEU A 35 12.01 -1.03 -1.60
N VAL A 36 11.71 -0.17 -0.61
CA VAL A 36 10.41 -0.09 0.04
C VAL A 36 9.60 1.14 -0.37
N PHE A 37 10.22 2.12 -1.03
CA PHE A 37 9.57 3.36 -1.41
C PHE A 37 9.89 3.76 -2.86
N VAL A 38 8.83 4.09 -3.60
CA VAL A 38 8.92 4.70 -4.94
C VAL A 38 7.87 5.80 -5.05
N THR A 39 8.18 6.87 -5.75
CA THR A 39 7.22 7.92 -6.15
C THR A 39 7.71 8.57 -7.41
N ASN A 40 6.81 8.97 -8.30
CA ASN A 40 7.15 9.91 -9.36
C ASN A 40 6.92 11.36 -8.85
N ASP A 41 7.32 12.32 -9.68
CA ASP A 41 7.24 13.76 -9.38
C ASP A 41 6.03 14.46 -10.04
N ASP A 42 5.06 13.69 -10.55
CA ASP A 42 3.84 14.26 -11.14
C ASP A 42 3.05 15.01 -10.06
N PRO A 43 2.65 16.28 -10.27
CA PRO A 43 1.85 17.03 -9.31
C PRO A 43 0.58 16.29 -8.88
N SER A 44 -0.04 15.51 -9.77
CA SER A 44 -1.20 14.67 -9.44
C SER A 44 -0.88 13.59 -8.40
N THR A 45 0.29 12.95 -8.51
CA THR A 45 0.77 11.96 -7.54
C THR A 45 1.06 12.58 -6.18
N VAL A 46 1.61 13.80 -6.14
CA VAL A 46 1.81 14.53 -4.89
C VAL A 46 0.47 14.80 -4.19
N LEU A 47 -0.52 15.31 -4.93
CA LEU A 47 -1.87 15.57 -4.40
C LEU A 47 -2.55 14.30 -3.88
N ALA A 48 -2.47 13.20 -4.63
CA ALA A 48 -3.07 11.92 -4.23
C ALA A 48 -2.48 11.39 -2.91
N LYS A 49 -1.17 11.55 -2.69
CA LYS A 49 -0.53 11.17 -1.42
C LYS A 49 -0.98 12.04 -0.25
N HIS A 50 -1.19 13.34 -0.47
CA HIS A 50 -1.74 14.24 0.56
C HIS A 50 -3.17 13.90 0.90
N GLU A 51 -4.04 13.73 -0.10
CA GLU A 51 -5.44 13.32 0.10
C GLU A 51 -5.51 12.02 0.90
N PHE A 52 -4.65 11.05 0.57
CA PHE A 52 -4.59 9.79 1.30
C PHE A 52 -4.13 9.95 2.76
N LEU A 53 -3.12 10.79 3.02
CA LEU A 53 -2.67 11.08 4.39
C LEU A 53 -3.78 11.78 5.20
N GLU A 54 -4.47 12.76 4.61
CA GLU A 54 -5.59 13.45 5.25
C GLU A 54 -6.73 12.49 5.58
N LEU A 55 -7.07 11.57 4.67
CA LEU A 55 -8.06 10.52 4.90
C LEU A 55 -7.71 9.68 6.13
N LEU A 56 -6.44 9.28 6.29
CA LEU A 56 -6.00 8.52 7.46
C LEU A 56 -6.00 9.34 8.75
N CYS A 57 -5.55 10.60 8.69
CA CYS A 57 -5.58 11.50 9.84
C CYS A 57 -7.00 11.77 10.34
N ASP A 58 -8.00 11.81 9.45
CA ASP A 58 -9.41 11.91 9.81
C ASP A 58 -9.97 10.57 10.33
N TYR A 59 -9.64 9.45 9.68
CA TYR A 59 -10.18 8.13 10.00
C TYR A 59 -9.68 7.56 11.32
N LEU A 60 -8.36 7.58 11.56
CA LEU A 60 -7.73 6.83 12.66
C LEU A 60 -8.21 7.28 14.05
N PRO A 61 -8.31 8.58 14.38
CA PRO A 61 -8.83 9.02 15.67
C PRO A 61 -10.31 8.69 15.87
N LYS A 62 -11.11 8.69 14.80
CA LYS A 62 -12.54 8.31 14.87
C LYS A 62 -12.70 6.82 15.15
N ARG A 63 -11.90 5.99 14.48
CA ARG A 63 -11.99 4.53 14.59
C ARG A 63 -11.29 3.96 15.82
N TYR A 64 -10.19 4.56 16.23
CA TYR A 64 -9.30 4.08 17.29
C TYR A 64 -8.93 5.23 18.26
N PRO A 65 -9.91 5.85 18.94
CA PRO A 65 -9.67 7.01 19.81
C PRO A 65 -8.78 6.71 21.03
N ASP A 66 -8.66 5.44 21.40
CA ASP A 66 -7.77 4.96 22.45
C ASP A 66 -6.29 4.91 22.00
N LYS A 67 -6.05 4.85 20.68
CA LYS A 67 -4.71 4.72 20.07
C LYS A 67 -4.26 5.98 19.34
N PHE A 68 -5.19 6.77 18.83
CA PHE A 68 -4.92 7.99 18.08
C PHE A 68 -5.76 9.15 18.62
N GLU A 69 -5.23 10.35 18.48
CA GLU A 69 -5.89 11.59 18.83
C GLU A 69 -5.73 12.59 17.69
N ALA A 70 -6.84 13.12 17.22
CA ALA A 70 -6.83 14.20 16.24
C ALA A 70 -6.21 15.44 16.88
N ARG A 71 -5.24 16.04 16.19
CA ARG A 71 -4.66 17.34 16.56
C ARG A 71 -4.74 18.26 15.35
N GLU A 72 -4.47 19.55 15.56
CA GLU A 72 -4.43 20.49 14.46
C GLU A 72 -3.41 20.01 13.41
N LYS A 73 -3.85 19.90 12.15
CA LYS A 73 -3.01 19.52 11.00
C LYS A 73 -2.27 18.18 11.18
N GLY A 74 -2.90 17.20 11.83
CA GLY A 74 -2.32 15.87 11.93
C GLY A 74 -2.96 14.98 12.99
N VAL A 75 -2.23 13.93 13.34
CA VAL A 75 -2.69 12.94 14.31
C VAL A 75 -1.57 12.60 15.28
N TYR A 76 -1.92 12.48 16.55
CA TYR A 76 -1.03 11.96 17.57
C TYR A 76 -1.24 10.45 17.73
N ASN A 77 -0.18 9.69 17.50
CA ASN A 77 -0.11 8.25 17.69
C ASN A 77 0.29 7.94 19.14
N LYS A 78 -0.69 7.63 19.99
CA LYS A 78 -0.49 7.35 21.42
C LYS A 78 0.30 6.07 21.67
N MET A 79 0.31 5.14 20.72
CA MET A 79 1.01 3.87 20.86
C MET A 79 2.52 4.00 20.71
N LEU A 80 2.96 5.02 19.95
CA LEU A 80 4.38 5.30 19.67
C LEU A 80 4.85 6.63 20.27
N ASP A 81 3.95 7.38 20.89
CA ASP A 81 4.22 8.72 21.46
C ASP A 81 4.74 9.70 20.39
N GLU A 82 4.11 9.69 19.21
CA GLU A 82 4.58 10.42 18.03
C GLU A 82 3.47 11.28 17.42
N PHE A 83 3.81 12.49 16.95
CA PHE A 83 2.91 13.31 16.13
C PHE A 83 3.24 13.18 14.64
N VAL A 84 2.23 12.83 13.84
CA VAL A 84 2.33 12.81 12.38
C VAL A 84 1.57 13.99 11.81
N SER A 85 2.32 14.93 11.24
CA SER A 85 1.80 16.14 10.59
C SER A 85 1.25 15.84 9.20
N SER A 86 0.01 16.24 8.93
CA SER A 86 -0.59 16.23 7.59
C SER A 86 -0.31 17.51 6.79
N HIS A 87 0.51 18.42 7.33
CA HIS A 87 0.82 19.68 6.66
C HIS A 87 1.64 19.45 5.37
N PRO A 88 1.33 20.19 4.28
CA PRO A 88 2.00 19.99 3.00
C PRO A 88 3.46 20.48 2.97
N ASP A 89 3.81 21.48 3.78
CA ASP A 89 5.15 22.10 3.77
C ASP A 89 6.23 21.33 4.57
N GLU A 90 5.98 20.06 4.89
CA GLU A 90 6.88 19.23 5.68
C GLU A 90 7.88 18.48 4.78
N SER A 91 9.06 18.16 5.31
CA SER A 91 10.13 17.52 4.52
C SER A 91 9.85 16.07 4.12
N ASP A 92 9.01 15.38 4.89
CA ASP A 92 8.74 13.95 4.69
C ASP A 92 7.61 13.72 3.67
N ASP A 93 7.81 12.74 2.79
CA ASP A 93 6.82 12.35 1.80
C ASP A 93 5.49 11.92 2.45
N PRO A 94 4.33 12.41 1.99
CA PRO A 94 3.05 12.12 2.63
C PRO A 94 2.69 10.63 2.67
N LEU A 95 3.12 9.85 1.67
CA LEU A 95 2.87 8.40 1.66
C LEU A 95 3.73 7.67 2.70
N LEU A 96 4.95 8.16 2.96
CA LEU A 96 5.77 7.63 4.05
C LEU A 96 5.14 7.95 5.40
N LYS A 97 4.62 9.16 5.60
CA LYS A 97 3.86 9.53 6.80
C LYS A 97 2.62 8.65 6.99
N ALA A 98 1.85 8.41 5.92
CA ALA A 98 0.70 7.50 5.95
C ALA A 98 1.09 6.08 6.35
N SER A 99 2.25 5.60 5.87
CA SER A 99 2.76 4.26 6.20
C SER A 99 3.21 4.11 7.65
N ARG A 100 3.61 5.20 8.33
CA ARG A 100 3.95 5.23 9.77
C ARG A 100 2.71 5.11 10.66
N LEU A 101 1.53 5.41 10.12
CA LEU A 101 0.27 5.36 10.86
C LEU A 101 -0.41 3.98 10.81
N THR A 102 -0.07 3.15 9.82
CA THR A 102 -0.83 1.93 9.45
C THR A 102 0.09 0.73 9.28
N GLN A 103 -0.41 -0.50 9.51
CA GLN A 103 0.41 -1.72 9.35
C GLN A 103 0.53 -2.13 7.88
N GLU A 104 -0.47 -1.79 7.08
CA GLU A 104 -0.60 -2.10 5.68
C GLU A 104 0.49 -1.45 4.81
N ASP A 105 0.71 -2.05 3.64
CA ASP A 105 1.49 -1.47 2.55
C ASP A 105 0.56 -0.75 1.59
N TRP A 106 1.00 0.40 1.07
CA TRP A 106 0.16 1.27 0.25
C TRP A 106 0.76 1.51 -1.13
N CYS A 107 -0.12 1.56 -2.13
CA CYS A 107 0.20 1.85 -3.51
C CYS A 107 -0.80 2.88 -4.03
N ILE A 108 -0.30 3.92 -4.69
CA ILE A 108 -1.11 4.90 -5.42
C ILE A 108 -1.12 4.49 -6.89
N MET A 109 -2.33 4.32 -7.42
CA MET A 109 -2.56 3.94 -8.81
C MET A 109 -3.34 5.06 -9.49
N GLU A 110 -2.80 5.61 -10.58
CA GLU A 110 -3.43 6.73 -11.30
C GLU A 110 -3.65 6.39 -12.76
N TRP A 111 -4.76 6.87 -13.31
CA TRP A 111 -5.05 6.74 -14.74
C TRP A 111 -4.02 7.53 -15.55
N LYS A 112 -3.34 6.86 -16.49
CA LYS A 112 -2.40 7.49 -17.42
C LYS A 112 -2.90 7.30 -18.85
N GLU A 113 -3.10 8.42 -19.55
CA GLU A 113 -3.62 8.43 -20.92
C GLU A 113 -2.71 7.69 -21.91
N GLU A 114 -1.40 7.80 -21.76
CA GLU A 114 -0.43 7.08 -22.61
C GLU A 114 -0.63 5.55 -22.59
N HIS A 115 -0.99 5.01 -21.42
CA HIS A 115 -1.20 3.59 -21.23
C HIS A 115 -2.66 3.15 -21.33
N GLN A 116 -3.60 4.10 -21.40
CA GLN A 116 -5.05 3.85 -21.26
C GLN A 116 -5.35 2.92 -20.07
N ALA A 117 -4.66 3.15 -18.95
CA ALA A 117 -4.63 2.25 -17.80
C ALA A 117 -4.23 2.96 -16.50
N TYR A 118 -4.62 2.37 -15.37
CA TYR A 118 -4.07 2.73 -14.05
C TYR A 118 -2.65 2.21 -13.90
N CYS A 119 -1.73 3.10 -13.52
CA CYS A 119 -0.30 2.84 -13.35
C CYS A 119 0.15 3.11 -11.91
N LEU A 120 1.14 2.35 -11.43
CA LEU A 120 1.69 2.52 -10.08
C LEU A 120 2.60 3.75 -10.01
N THR A 121 2.08 4.86 -9.52
CA THR A 121 2.77 6.16 -9.49
C THR A 121 3.48 6.45 -8.18
N ALA A 122 3.07 5.81 -7.09
CA ALA A 122 3.80 5.80 -5.82
C ALA A 122 3.51 4.52 -5.04
N GLY A 123 4.42 4.14 -4.15
CA GLY A 123 4.25 3.01 -3.27
C GLY A 123 5.16 3.08 -2.05
N ALA A 124 4.60 2.67 -0.90
CA ALA A 124 5.33 2.39 0.34
C ALA A 124 5.01 0.93 0.72
N VAL A 125 5.90 0.02 0.34
CA VAL A 125 5.70 -1.44 0.41
C VAL A 125 6.84 -2.08 1.19
N PHE A 126 6.57 -2.40 2.44
CA PHE A 126 7.52 -2.93 3.41
C PHE A 126 7.50 -4.44 3.47
N PHE A 127 6.34 -5.07 3.30
CA PHE A 127 6.14 -6.50 3.51
C PHE A 127 5.55 -7.17 2.26
N PRO A 128 6.21 -7.06 1.08
CA PRO A 128 5.66 -7.59 -0.15
C PRO A 128 5.63 -9.13 -0.14
N MET A 129 4.51 -9.71 -0.57
CA MET A 129 4.41 -11.15 -0.81
C MET A 129 5.16 -11.55 -2.08
N THR A 130 6.49 -11.71 -2.00
CA THR A 130 7.39 -12.21 -3.05
C THR A 130 7.35 -11.44 -4.38
N TRP A 131 7.35 -10.11 -4.31
CA TRP A 131 7.60 -9.22 -5.45
C TRP A 131 8.42 -8.01 -5.02
N ALA A 132 9.08 -7.35 -5.98
CA ALA A 132 9.91 -6.17 -5.74
C ALA A 132 9.21 -4.89 -6.25
N LEU A 133 9.06 -3.89 -5.39
CA LEU A 133 8.34 -2.65 -5.69
C LEU A 133 8.91 -1.91 -6.90
N GLN A 134 10.24 -1.76 -6.94
CA GLN A 134 10.96 -1.05 -8.00
C GLN A 134 10.66 -1.61 -9.40
N GLN A 135 10.46 -2.92 -9.51
CA GLN A 135 10.21 -3.58 -10.80
C GLN A 135 8.77 -3.39 -11.29
N LYS A 136 7.90 -2.85 -10.43
CA LYS A 136 6.49 -2.55 -10.74
C LYS A 136 6.22 -1.06 -10.92
N PHE A 137 7.18 -0.22 -10.54
CA PHE A 137 7.03 1.23 -10.54
C PHE A 137 6.78 1.77 -11.95
N ASN A 138 5.84 2.71 -12.07
CA ASN A 138 5.35 3.31 -13.32
C ASN A 138 4.82 2.31 -14.36
N LEU A 139 4.56 1.06 -13.99
CA LEU A 139 3.92 0.09 -14.88
C LEU A 139 2.39 0.17 -14.78
N PRO A 140 1.66 -0.05 -15.90
CA PRO A 140 0.23 -0.25 -15.86
C PRO A 140 -0.13 -1.56 -15.15
N MET A 141 -1.38 -1.69 -14.70
CA MET A 141 -1.87 -2.87 -13.97
C MET A 141 -1.51 -4.22 -14.64
N ILE A 142 -1.53 -4.30 -15.98
CA ILE A 142 -1.08 -5.49 -16.74
C ILE A 142 0.42 -5.73 -16.59
N GLY A 143 1.24 -4.68 -16.71
CA GLY A 143 2.69 -4.76 -16.55
C GLY A 143 3.07 -5.23 -15.15
N ILE A 144 2.34 -4.75 -14.13
CA ILE A 144 2.51 -5.19 -12.74
C ILE A 144 2.27 -6.70 -12.63
N HIS A 145 1.23 -7.21 -13.27
CA HIS A 145 0.78 -8.60 -13.15
C HIS A 145 1.28 -9.54 -14.25
N LYS A 146 2.16 -9.07 -15.15
CA LYS A 146 2.73 -9.88 -16.25
C LYS A 146 3.20 -11.28 -15.82
N PRO A 147 3.86 -11.49 -14.65
CA PRO A 147 4.31 -12.82 -14.24
C PRO A 147 3.22 -13.76 -13.73
N VAL A 148 1.95 -13.33 -13.69
CA VAL A 148 0.83 -14.11 -13.14
C VAL A 148 -0.04 -14.57 -14.30
N THR A 149 0.27 -15.73 -14.88
CA THR A 149 -0.41 -16.28 -16.08
C THR A 149 -1.94 -16.28 -15.96
N GLY A 150 -2.47 -16.73 -14.82
CA GLY A 150 -3.92 -16.74 -14.56
C GLY A 150 -4.56 -15.35 -14.55
N PHE A 151 -3.81 -14.31 -14.14
CA PHE A 151 -4.29 -12.92 -14.23
C PHE A 151 -4.41 -12.50 -15.70
N ILE A 152 -3.35 -12.71 -16.47
CA ILE A 152 -3.28 -12.32 -17.88
C ILE A 152 -4.37 -13.00 -18.69
N ASN A 153 -4.58 -14.30 -18.48
CA ASN A 153 -5.52 -15.08 -19.28
C ASN A 153 -7.00 -14.85 -18.94
N HIS A 154 -7.32 -14.46 -17.69
CA HIS A 154 -8.70 -14.52 -17.21
C HIS A 154 -9.22 -13.28 -16.49
N LEU A 155 -8.34 -12.40 -16.01
CA LEU A 155 -8.72 -11.31 -15.12
C LEU A 155 -8.52 -9.91 -15.70
N VAL A 156 -7.64 -9.74 -16.70
CA VAL A 156 -7.30 -8.42 -17.26
C VAL A 156 -8.54 -7.58 -17.61
N PRO A 157 -9.51 -8.05 -18.43
CA PRO A 157 -10.66 -7.22 -18.79
C PRO A 157 -11.50 -6.83 -17.56
N LYS A 158 -11.75 -7.80 -16.67
CA LYS A 158 -12.58 -7.58 -15.47
C LYS A 158 -11.95 -6.59 -14.49
N VAL A 159 -10.63 -6.61 -14.36
CA VAL A 159 -9.89 -5.68 -13.50
C VAL A 159 -9.89 -4.28 -14.11
N TYR A 160 -9.71 -4.16 -15.42
CA TYR A 160 -9.78 -2.86 -16.11
C TYR A 160 -11.16 -2.23 -16.00
N ASP A 161 -12.21 -3.00 -16.26
CA ASP A 161 -13.59 -2.53 -16.16
C ASP A 161 -13.92 -2.10 -14.72
N LEU A 162 -13.48 -2.88 -13.73
CA LEU A 162 -13.66 -2.52 -12.33
C LEU A 162 -12.95 -1.20 -12.00
N LEU A 163 -11.66 -1.07 -12.31
CA LEU A 163 -10.90 0.14 -11.95
C LEU A 163 -11.44 1.39 -12.65
N LYS A 164 -11.93 1.26 -13.89
CA LYS A 164 -12.55 2.36 -14.63
C LYS A 164 -13.91 2.79 -14.09
N THR A 165 -14.68 1.86 -13.54
CA THR A 165 -16.07 2.10 -13.12
C THR A 165 -16.25 2.24 -11.61
N MET A 166 -15.20 1.94 -10.82
CA MET A 166 -15.22 2.08 -9.37
C MET A 166 -15.36 3.55 -8.97
N SER A 167 -16.46 3.85 -8.28
CA SER A 167 -16.72 5.16 -7.71
C SER A 167 -16.00 5.33 -6.37
N SER A 168 -15.63 6.57 -6.02
CA SER A 168 -14.95 6.91 -4.77
C SER A 168 -15.78 6.63 -3.51
N ASP A 169 -17.11 6.60 -3.63
CA ASP A 169 -18.06 6.27 -2.55
C ASP A 169 -18.33 4.75 -2.40
N ALA A 170 -17.84 3.94 -3.34
CA ALA A 170 -18.04 2.50 -3.38
C ALA A 170 -16.71 1.73 -3.55
N PRO A 171 -15.73 1.91 -2.64
CA PRO A 171 -14.48 1.17 -2.70
C PRO A 171 -14.73 -0.34 -2.53
N VAL A 172 -13.81 -1.13 -3.07
CA VAL A 172 -13.91 -2.59 -3.09
C VAL A 172 -12.77 -3.26 -2.33
N TYR A 173 -13.07 -4.43 -1.78
CA TYR A 173 -12.13 -5.31 -1.10
C TYR A 173 -12.02 -6.65 -1.83
N ARG A 174 -10.80 -7.21 -1.84
CA ARG A 174 -10.52 -8.57 -2.30
C ARG A 174 -9.44 -9.20 -1.41
N GLY A 175 -9.72 -10.40 -0.90
CA GLY A 175 -8.71 -11.22 -0.24
C GLY A 175 -7.66 -11.74 -1.22
N ASN A 176 -6.41 -11.75 -0.79
CA ASN A 176 -5.32 -12.46 -1.44
C ASN A 176 -4.52 -13.20 -0.37
N TRP A 177 -3.93 -14.34 -0.70
CA TRP A 177 -3.16 -15.13 0.26
C TRP A 177 -1.95 -15.78 -0.40
N ASN A 178 -0.96 -16.10 0.42
CA ASN A 178 0.20 -16.91 0.09
C ASN A 178 0.63 -17.68 1.35
N MET A 179 1.37 -18.77 1.19
CA MET A 179 2.08 -19.45 2.27
C MET A 179 3.58 -19.26 2.08
N SER A 180 4.28 -18.95 3.17
CA SER A 180 5.74 -18.87 3.23
C SER A 180 6.22 -19.84 4.31
N LEU A 181 7.26 -20.61 3.97
CA LEU A 181 7.87 -21.62 4.84
C LEU A 181 9.23 -21.16 5.39
N ASP A 182 9.66 -19.96 5.00
CA ASP A 182 11.01 -19.41 5.13
C ASP A 182 11.05 -18.14 6.00
N LEU A 183 10.15 -18.05 6.98
CA LEU A 183 10.15 -16.97 7.97
C LEU A 183 11.01 -17.35 9.18
N ASP A 184 12.02 -16.54 9.48
CA ASP A 184 12.85 -16.65 10.68
C ASP A 184 12.11 -16.16 11.95
N GLY A 185 10.94 -15.52 11.78
CA GLY A 185 10.06 -15.09 12.86
C GLY A 185 8.84 -14.30 12.37
N VAL A 186 7.94 -13.95 13.28
CA VAL A 186 6.67 -13.24 12.98
C VAL A 186 6.85 -11.84 12.38
N LEU A 187 8.08 -11.28 12.44
CA LEU A 187 8.45 -9.98 11.89
C LEU A 187 9.34 -10.08 10.65
N ASP A 188 9.73 -11.29 10.24
CA ASP A 188 10.56 -11.53 9.06
C ASP A 188 9.74 -11.43 7.75
N LEU A 189 8.99 -10.34 7.63
CA LEU A 189 7.97 -10.14 6.60
C LEU A 189 8.52 -9.44 5.35
N HIS A 190 9.73 -8.87 5.42
CA HIS A 190 10.38 -8.21 4.28
C HIS A 190 11.25 -9.19 3.49
N LYS A 191 10.61 -9.96 2.60
CA LYS A 191 11.26 -10.91 1.67
C LYS A 191 11.00 -10.55 0.20
N PRO A 192 11.37 -9.35 -0.29
CA PRO A 192 11.35 -9.11 -1.73
C PRO A 192 12.38 -10.04 -2.39
N PRO A 193 12.06 -10.68 -3.51
CA PRO A 193 13.03 -11.49 -4.23
C PRO A 193 14.11 -10.57 -4.82
N SER A 194 15.34 -11.07 -4.96
CA SER A 194 16.43 -10.34 -5.62
C SER A 194 16.20 -10.09 -7.13
N GLY A 195 15.09 -10.59 -7.67
CA GLY A 195 14.66 -10.45 -9.06
C GLY A 195 13.23 -10.97 -9.25
N HIS A 196 12.56 -10.58 -10.34
CA HIS A 196 11.32 -11.23 -10.74
C HIS A 196 11.60 -12.65 -11.20
N VAL A 197 11.22 -13.63 -10.39
CA VAL A 197 11.09 -15.02 -10.84
C VAL A 197 9.67 -15.17 -11.38
N GLU A 198 9.52 -15.72 -12.59
CA GLU A 198 8.20 -16.11 -13.10
C GLU A 198 7.49 -16.97 -12.04
N ARG A 199 6.26 -16.61 -11.68
CA ARG A 199 5.45 -17.49 -10.83
C ARG A 199 4.94 -18.60 -11.75
N ASN A 200 5.70 -19.70 -11.79
CA ASN A 200 5.37 -20.90 -12.56
C ASN A 200 3.92 -21.32 -12.34
N GLU A 201 3.32 -21.93 -13.37
CA GLU A 201 2.01 -22.61 -13.38
C GLU A 201 1.88 -23.74 -12.32
N VAL A 202 2.91 -23.99 -11.52
CA VAL A 202 3.04 -25.10 -10.57
C VAL A 202 2.39 -24.78 -9.20
N ASN A 203 1.93 -23.54 -8.98
CA ASN A 203 1.23 -23.14 -7.75
C ASN A 203 -0.30 -23.09 -7.91
N SER A 204 -0.87 -23.94 -8.76
CA SER A 204 -2.30 -24.28 -8.75
C SER A 204 -2.53 -25.44 -7.77
N PHE A 205 -2.74 -25.09 -6.49
CA PHE A 205 -3.52 -25.92 -5.59
C PHE A 205 -4.94 -25.35 -5.50
#